data_AF-A0A357J4C6-F1
#
_entry.id   AF-A0A357J4C6-F1
#
_cell.length_a   1.000
_cell.length_b   1.000
_cell.length_c   1.000
_cell.angle_alpha   90.00
_cell.angle_beta   90.00
_cell.angle_gamma   90.00
#
_symmetry.space_group_name_H-M   'P 1'
#
loop_
_entity.id
_entity.type
_entity.pdbx_description
1 polymer ?
#
loop_
_entity_poly.entity_id
_entity_poly.type
_entity_poly.pdbx_seq_one_letter_code
_entity_poly.pdbx_strand_id
1 'polypeptide(L)'
;MEDRKSMAQTMPTGKKEWREIQKGKESFQEIVKMLVEFDERTGRHSYAPLKECHYMRKAISVGDPENLLVMACAYPSHLYYVTARLSNQQGKVTTCWVHEDGVAAERLDRKEEESHPVHQIVCLTDIFQQNQKLQENAKIDPDLKQYMDRADSPEVFAAVDERSTG
;
A
#
# COMPACT_ATOMS: atom_id res chain seq x y z
N MET A 1 13.28 -27.11 28.39
CA MET A 1 12.48 -25.88 28.57
C MET A 1 13.04 -24.91 27.56
N GLU A 2 12.53 -25.00 26.33
CA GLU A 2 13.13 -24.43 25.13
C GLU A 2 12.78 -22.94 24.96
N ASP A 3 13.78 -22.21 24.47
CA ASP A 3 13.79 -20.78 24.23
C ASP A 3 12.64 -20.32 23.32
N ARG A 4 11.69 -19.57 23.89
CA ARG A 4 10.83 -18.66 23.13
C ARG A 4 11.65 -17.45 22.71
N LYS A 5 12.44 -17.58 21.65
CA LYS A 5 13.00 -16.43 20.95
C LYS A 5 11.86 -15.58 20.40
N SER A 6 11.81 -14.35 20.93
CA SER A 6 11.06 -13.20 20.44
C SER A 6 11.08 -13.12 18.91
N MET A 7 9.90 -13.26 18.28
CA MET A 7 9.67 -12.90 16.88
C MET A 7 9.47 -11.39 16.76
N ALA A 8 10.49 -10.60 17.13
CA ALA A 8 10.62 -9.26 16.57
C ALA A 8 11.07 -9.43 15.10
N GLN A 9 10.11 -9.77 14.24
CA GLN A 9 10.32 -9.73 12.79
C GLN A 9 10.50 -8.26 12.42
N THR A 10 11.76 -7.84 12.40
CA THR A 10 12.21 -6.68 11.63
C THR A 10 11.56 -6.75 10.26
N MET A 11 10.83 -5.69 9.89
CA MET A 11 10.23 -5.56 8.55
C MET A 11 11.31 -5.92 7.52
N PRO A 12 11.06 -6.91 6.66
CA PRO A 12 12.15 -7.55 5.94
C PRO A 12 12.77 -6.56 4.97
N THR A 13 14.07 -6.33 5.14
CA THR A 13 14.92 -5.35 4.45
C THR A 13 15.22 -5.79 3.00
N GLY A 14 14.16 -6.07 2.26
CA GLY A 14 14.22 -6.36 0.83
C GLY A 14 14.51 -5.10 0.01
N LYS A 15 15.07 -5.29 -1.18
CA LYS A 15 15.31 -4.23 -2.18
C LYS A 15 13.99 -3.53 -2.50
N LYS A 16 13.87 -2.28 -2.05
CA LYS A 16 12.71 -1.42 -2.29
C LYS A 16 12.64 -1.07 -3.78
N GLU A 17 11.60 -1.55 -4.43
CA GLU A 17 11.33 -1.23 -5.83
C GLU A 17 10.08 -0.36 -5.91
N TRP A 18 10.29 0.92 -6.21
CA TRP A 18 9.21 1.83 -6.50
C TRP A 18 8.69 1.63 -7.92
N ARG A 19 7.36 1.62 -8.06
CA ARG A 19 6.66 1.63 -9.33
C ARG A 19 5.56 2.68 -9.29
N GLU A 20 5.40 3.40 -10.39
CA GLU A 20 4.23 4.23 -10.62
C GLU A 20 3.11 3.35 -11.20
N ILE A 21 1.92 3.41 -10.62
CA ILE A 21 0.76 2.69 -11.16
C ILE A 21 0.15 3.54 -12.28
N GLN A 22 0.63 3.31 -13.50
CA GLN A 22 0.12 3.93 -14.72
C GLN A 22 -0.98 3.08 -15.36
N LYS A 23 -0.85 1.75 -15.31
CA LYS A 23 -1.85 0.77 -15.78
C LYS A 23 -2.64 0.21 -14.62
N GLY A 24 -3.95 0.02 -14.80
CA GLY A 24 -4.84 -0.58 -13.81
C GLY A 24 -5.24 0.36 -12.68
N LYS A 25 -5.31 1.67 -12.93
CA LYS A 25 -5.71 2.67 -11.92
C LYS A 25 -7.16 2.47 -11.46
N GLU A 26 -8.04 2.08 -12.36
CA GLU A 26 -9.45 1.79 -12.07
C GLU A 26 -9.56 0.59 -11.13
N SER A 27 -8.87 -0.51 -11.45
CA SER A 27 -8.82 -1.69 -10.58
C SER A 27 -8.17 -1.38 -9.22
N PHE A 28 -7.14 -0.53 -9.20
CA PHE A 28 -6.57 -0.03 -7.94
C PHE A 28 -7.63 0.72 -7.11
N GLN A 29 -8.39 1.64 -7.73
CA GLN A 29 -9.45 2.37 -7.06
C GLN A 29 -10.58 1.45 -6.58
N GLU A 30 -10.94 0.40 -7.32
CA GLU A 30 -11.91 -0.61 -6.91
C GLU A 30 -11.46 -1.34 -5.63
N ILE A 31 -10.19 -1.74 -5.55
CA ILE A 31 -9.60 -2.33 -4.33
C ILE A 31 -9.71 -1.34 -3.17
N VAL A 32 -9.27 -0.09 -3.36
CA VAL A 32 -9.33 0.94 -2.29
C VAL A 32 -10.78 1.20 -1.87
N LYS A 33 -11.71 1.26 -2.82
CA LYS A 33 -13.15 1.46 -2.57
C LYS A 33 -13.70 0.35 -1.70
N MET A 34 -13.41 -0.91 -2.05
CA MET A 34 -13.87 -2.07 -1.27
C MET A 34 -13.37 -2.02 0.17
N LEU A 35 -12.09 -1.67 0.38
CA LEU A 35 -11.50 -1.52 1.71
C LEU A 35 -12.12 -0.37 2.51
N VAL A 36 -12.34 0.78 1.88
CA VAL A 36 -13.01 1.94 2.49
C VAL A 36 -14.43 1.60 2.90
N GLU A 37 -15.21 0.96 2.02
CA GLU A 37 -16.58 0.54 2.32
C GLU A 37 -16.64 -0.48 3.46
N PHE A 38 -15.68 -1.41 3.50
CA PHE A 38 -15.56 -2.36 4.60
C PHE A 38 -15.25 -1.66 5.92
N ASP A 39 -14.30 -0.71 5.95
CA ASP A 39 -13.96 0.09 7.12
C ASP A 39 -15.16 0.93 7.60
N GLU A 40 -15.99 1.44 6.69
CA GLU A 40 -17.22 2.18 6.99
C GLU A 40 -18.29 1.27 7.60
N ARG A 41 -18.57 0.12 6.98
CA ARG A 41 -19.58 -0.84 7.46
C ARG A 41 -19.23 -1.45 8.81
N THR A 42 -17.94 -1.68 9.07
CA THR A 42 -17.46 -2.27 10.33
C THR A 42 -17.18 -1.24 11.42
N GLY A 43 -17.23 0.06 11.09
CA GLY A 43 -16.89 1.14 12.02
C GLY A 43 -15.38 1.27 12.31
N ARG A 44 -14.51 0.48 11.68
CA ARG A 44 -13.05 0.49 11.92
C ARG A 44 -12.41 1.86 11.69
N HIS A 45 -12.91 2.62 10.71
CA HIS A 45 -12.43 3.98 10.42
C HIS A 45 -12.55 4.94 11.63
N SER A 46 -13.47 4.67 12.56
CA SER A 46 -13.67 5.51 13.74
C SER A 46 -12.60 5.34 14.83
N TYR A 47 -11.92 4.19 14.84
CA TYR A 47 -10.86 3.81 15.77
C TYR A 47 -9.45 4.03 15.20
N ALA A 48 -9.33 4.42 13.94
CA ALA A 48 -8.04 4.70 13.32
C ALA A 48 -7.36 5.91 14.00
N PRO A 49 -6.05 5.85 14.28
CA PRO A 49 -5.32 6.96 14.91
C PRO A 49 -5.41 8.28 14.13
N LEU A 50 -5.51 8.20 12.79
CA LEU A 50 -5.65 9.34 11.88
C LEU A 50 -6.90 9.14 11.02
N LYS A 51 -8.00 9.80 11.40
CA LYS A 51 -9.29 9.68 10.71
C LYS A 51 -9.25 10.32 9.32
N GLU A 52 -8.39 11.30 9.12
CA GLU A 52 -8.18 12.00 7.86
C GLU A 52 -7.73 11.04 6.76
N CYS A 53 -6.88 10.05 7.08
CA CYS A 53 -6.44 9.02 6.14
C CYS A 53 -7.60 8.23 5.55
N HIS A 54 -8.69 8.03 6.30
CA HIS A 54 -9.91 7.40 5.78
C HIS A 54 -10.54 8.24 4.67
N TYR A 55 -10.80 9.51 4.93
CA TYR A 55 -11.44 10.40 3.97
C TYR A 55 -10.55 10.66 2.75
N MET A 56 -9.22 10.69 2.92
CA MET A 56 -8.28 10.76 1.81
C MET A 56 -8.34 9.51 0.92
N ARG A 57 -8.35 8.31 1.51
CA ARG A 57 -8.52 7.04 0.77
C ARG A 57 -9.89 6.99 0.07
N LYS A 58 -10.94 7.51 0.71
CA LYS A 58 -12.27 7.65 0.09
C LYS A 58 -12.26 8.60 -1.10
N ALA A 59 -11.57 9.73 -1.01
CA ALA A 59 -11.42 10.64 -2.14
C ALA A 59 -10.66 9.96 -3.30
N ILE A 60 -9.57 9.24 -2.99
CA ILE A 60 -8.80 8.47 -3.98
C ILE A 60 -9.67 7.42 -4.67
N SER A 61 -10.54 6.72 -3.95
CA SER A 61 -11.34 5.61 -4.51
C SER A 61 -12.47 6.04 -5.45
N VAL A 62 -12.82 7.33 -5.46
CA VAL A 62 -13.89 7.88 -6.32
C VAL A 62 -13.43 9.00 -7.24
N GLY A 63 -12.15 9.40 -7.14
CA GLY A 63 -11.56 10.44 -7.97
C GLY A 63 -11.43 10.00 -9.44
N ASP A 64 -11.23 10.96 -10.33
CA ASP A 64 -10.92 10.68 -11.73
C ASP A 64 -9.53 10.01 -11.85
N PRO A 65 -9.40 8.81 -12.46
CA PRO A 65 -8.13 8.11 -12.62
C PRO A 65 -7.03 8.93 -13.31
N GLU A 66 -7.40 9.84 -14.23
CA GLU A 66 -6.44 10.68 -14.96
C GLU A 66 -5.79 11.72 -14.04
N ASN A 67 -6.50 12.10 -12.97
CA ASN A 67 -6.06 13.04 -11.95
C ASN A 67 -5.35 12.37 -10.77
N LEU A 68 -5.23 11.03 -10.81
CA LEU A 68 -4.64 10.21 -9.77
C LEU A 68 -3.20 9.84 -10.12
N LEU A 69 -2.28 10.09 -9.19
CA LEU A 69 -0.90 9.63 -9.23
C LEU A 69 -0.68 8.67 -8.05
N VAL A 70 -0.21 7.45 -8.33
CA VAL A 70 0.00 6.42 -7.31
C VAL A 70 1.41 5.85 -7.47
N MET A 71 2.15 5.81 -6.36
CA MET A 71 3.42 5.13 -6.26
C MET A 71 3.29 4.00 -5.24
N ALA A 72 3.82 2.84 -5.58
CA ALA A 72 3.88 1.69 -4.69
C ALA A 72 5.31 1.20 -4.56
N CYS A 73 5.69 0.82 -3.35
CA CYS A 73 6.94 0.12 -3.05
C CYS A 73 6.62 -1.26 -2.49
N ALA A 74 7.13 -2.30 -3.12
CA ALA A 74 6.97 -3.66 -2.62
C ALA A 74 7.89 -3.93 -1.43
N TYR A 75 7.33 -4.59 -0.42
CA TYR A 75 8.01 -5.25 0.67
C TYR A 75 7.74 -6.75 0.59
N PRO A 76 8.55 -7.59 1.25
CA PRO A 76 8.26 -9.02 1.34
C PRO A 76 6.89 -9.29 1.98
N SER A 77 6.40 -10.52 1.80
CA SER A 77 5.11 -10.97 2.32
C SER A 77 3.90 -10.20 1.75
N HIS A 78 3.92 -9.84 0.47
CA HIS A 78 2.81 -9.18 -0.22
C HIS A 78 2.39 -7.85 0.42
N LEU A 79 3.32 -7.19 1.11
CA LEU A 79 3.14 -5.87 1.69
C LEU A 79 3.59 -4.80 0.72
N TYR A 80 2.85 -3.71 0.64
CA TYR A 80 3.16 -2.56 -0.21
C TYR A 80 3.05 -1.28 0.58
N TYR A 81 4.05 -0.41 0.51
CA TYR A 81 3.86 0.98 0.90
C TYR A 81 3.31 1.75 -0.29
N VAL A 82 2.12 2.31 -0.14
CA VAL A 82 1.43 3.07 -1.18
C VAL A 82 1.43 4.53 -0.79
N THR A 83 1.79 5.41 -1.73
CA THR A 83 1.55 6.84 -1.65
C THR A 83 0.76 7.29 -2.87
N ALA A 84 -0.25 8.11 -2.65
CA ALA A 84 -1.18 8.52 -3.69
C ALA A 84 -1.54 9.99 -3.55
N ARG A 85 -1.64 10.66 -4.69
CA ARG A 85 -2.06 12.05 -4.83
C ARG A 85 -3.19 12.13 -5.83
N LEU A 86 -4.32 12.69 -5.40
CA LEU A 86 -5.41 13.08 -6.27
C LEU A 86 -5.41 14.61 -6.38
N SER A 87 -5.42 15.15 -7.60
CA SER A 87 -5.41 16.60 -7.82
C SER A 87 -6.43 17.02 -8.87
N ASN A 88 -7.25 18.03 -8.58
CA ASN A 88 -8.20 18.61 -9.51
C ASN A 88 -8.20 20.15 -9.41
N GLN A 89 -9.14 20.81 -10.10
CA GLN A 89 -9.25 22.28 -10.08
C GLN A 89 -9.56 22.87 -8.69
N GLN A 90 -10.10 22.08 -7.76
CA GLN A 90 -10.47 22.54 -6.42
C GLN A 90 -9.35 22.35 -5.39
N GLY A 91 -8.34 21.54 -5.70
CA GLY A 91 -7.20 21.32 -4.83
C GLY A 91 -6.56 19.96 -5.02
N LYS A 92 -5.79 19.54 -4.01
CA LYS A 92 -5.09 18.27 -4.00
C LYS A 92 -5.21 17.58 -2.65
N VAL A 93 -5.21 16.26 -2.67
CA VAL A 93 -5.14 15.39 -1.50
C VAL A 93 -3.98 14.43 -1.72
N THR A 94 -3.10 14.33 -0.73
CA THR A 94 -1.97 13.40 -0.74
C THR A 94 -2.02 12.56 0.52
N THR A 95 -1.83 11.25 0.38
CA THR A 95 -1.83 10.33 1.53
C THR A 95 -0.96 9.11 1.26
N CYS A 96 -0.61 8.38 2.32
CA CYS A 96 0.16 7.15 2.24
C CYS A 96 -0.37 6.12 3.22
N TRP A 97 -0.20 4.83 2.92
CA TRP A 97 -0.55 3.73 3.81
C TRP A 97 0.24 2.47 3.44
N VAL A 98 0.20 1.48 4.34
CA VAL A 98 0.66 0.12 4.04
C VAL A 98 -0.55 -0.70 3.59
N HIS A 99 -0.43 -1.37 2.45
CA HIS A 99 -1.40 -2.29 1.91
C HIS A 99 -0.87 -3.72 2.04
N GLU A 100 -1.67 -4.59 2.63
CA GLU A 100 -1.43 -6.03 2.65
C GLU A 100 -2.29 -6.69 1.59
N ASP A 101 -1.64 -7.33 0.62
CA ASP A 101 -2.34 -8.02 -0.46
C ASP A 101 -2.66 -9.46 -0.06
N GLY A 102 -3.78 -9.62 0.65
CA GLY A 102 -4.29 -10.91 1.09
C GLY A 102 -4.69 -11.83 -0.06
N VAL A 103 -5.06 -11.29 -1.22
CA VAL A 103 -5.43 -12.10 -2.40
C VAL A 103 -4.17 -12.76 -2.97
N ALA A 104 -3.07 -12.02 -3.11
CA ALA A 104 -1.80 -12.58 -3.55
C ALA A 104 -1.26 -13.62 -2.57
N ALA A 105 -1.39 -13.37 -1.26
CA ALA A 105 -1.02 -14.33 -0.23
C ALA A 105 -1.86 -15.62 -0.32
N GLU A 106 -3.19 -15.51 -0.41
CA GLU A 106 -4.08 -16.68 -0.50
C GLU A 106 -3.87 -17.47 -1.79
N ARG A 107 -3.56 -16.81 -2.92
CA ARG A 107 -3.18 -17.51 -4.17
C ARG A 107 -1.95 -18.39 -4.01
N LEU A 108 -0.98 -17.95 -3.19
CA LEU A 108 0.21 -18.75 -2.91
C LEU A 108 -0.16 -20.02 -2.12
N ASP A 109 -1.04 -19.88 -1.13
CA ASP A 109 -1.54 -21.00 -0.32
C ASP A 109 -2.42 -21.98 -1.14
N ARG A 110 -3.14 -21.47 -2.14
CA ARG A 110 -4.08 -22.21 -3.01
C ARG A 110 -3.50 -22.52 -4.40
N LYS A 111 -2.17 -22.54 -4.55
CA LYS A 111 -1.50 -22.67 -5.85
C LYS A 111 -1.88 -23.95 -6.62
N GLU A 112 -2.11 -25.05 -5.90
CA GLU A 112 -2.48 -26.34 -6.51
C GLU A 112 -3.99 -26.47 -6.79
N GLU A 113 -4.80 -25.51 -6.36
CA GLU A 113 -6.25 -25.46 -6.57
C GLU A 113 -6.58 -24.45 -7.68
N GLU A 114 -6.25 -24.75 -8.94
CA GLU A 114 -6.41 -23.81 -10.08
C GLU A 114 -7.84 -23.28 -10.25
N SER A 115 -8.86 -24.04 -9.85
CA SER A 115 -10.26 -23.62 -9.91
C SER A 115 -10.71 -22.72 -8.75
N HIS A 116 -9.84 -22.45 -7.76
CA HIS A 116 -10.19 -21.63 -6.61
C HIS A 116 -10.50 -20.18 -7.06
N PRO A 117 -11.61 -19.56 -6.60
CA PRO A 117 -12.01 -18.23 -7.06
C PRO A 117 -10.97 -17.13 -6.88
N VAL A 118 -10.07 -17.27 -5.90
CA VAL A 118 -8.98 -16.32 -5.61
C VAL A 118 -8.09 -16.02 -6.83
N HIS A 119 -7.93 -16.99 -7.74
CA HIS A 119 -7.13 -16.85 -8.96
C HIS A 119 -7.78 -15.92 -9.99
N GLN A 120 -9.05 -15.56 -9.81
CA GLN A 120 -9.79 -14.67 -10.71
C GLN A 120 -9.89 -13.22 -10.20
N ILE A 121 -9.48 -12.96 -8.95
CA ILE A 121 -9.64 -11.66 -8.29
C ILE A 121 -8.41 -10.79 -8.55
N VAL A 122 -8.51 -9.74 -9.35
CA VAL A 122 -7.38 -8.79 -9.56
C VAL A 122 -6.95 -8.16 -8.23
N CYS A 123 -5.65 -8.18 -7.94
CA CYS A 123 -5.09 -7.64 -6.70
C CYS A 123 -3.96 -6.62 -6.92
N LEU A 124 -3.44 -6.02 -5.85
CA LEU A 124 -2.40 -4.99 -5.95
C LEU A 124 -1.08 -5.57 -6.50
N THR A 125 -0.75 -6.82 -6.18
CA THR A 125 0.40 -7.51 -6.74
C THR A 125 0.30 -7.61 -8.26
N ASP A 126 -0.88 -7.96 -8.79
CA ASP A 126 -1.10 -8.02 -10.24
C ASP A 126 -0.87 -6.65 -10.89
N ILE A 127 -1.52 -5.62 -10.32
CA ILE A 127 -1.41 -4.24 -10.80
C ILE A 127 0.04 -3.74 -10.72
N PHE A 128 0.74 -4.00 -9.62
CA PHE A 128 2.14 -3.63 -9.41
C PHE A 128 3.04 -4.29 -10.46
N GLN A 129 2.83 -5.57 -10.75
CA GLN A 129 3.64 -6.33 -11.71
C GLN A 129 3.47 -5.85 -13.16
N GLN A 130 2.31 -5.30 -13.53
CA GLN A 130 2.04 -4.73 -14.85
C GLN A 130 2.76 -3.39 -15.12
N ASN A 131 3.22 -2.73 -14.06
CA ASN A 131 3.83 -1.41 -14.13
C ASN A 131 5.36 -1.50 -14.09
N GLN A 132 6.03 -0.50 -14.67
CA GLN A 132 7.49 -0.51 -14.77
C GLN A 132 8.13 0.03 -13.50
N LYS A 133 9.34 -0.47 -13.22
CA LYS A 133 10.22 0.10 -12.20
C LYS A 133 10.48 1.57 -12.51
N LEU A 134 10.37 2.40 -11.47
CA LEU A 134 10.74 3.80 -11.56
C LEU A 134 12.24 3.94 -11.86
N GLN A 135 12.56 4.76 -12.85
CA GLN A 135 13.95 5.07 -13.19
C GLN A 135 14.57 6.02 -12.15
N GLU A 136 15.88 5.91 -11.91
CA GLU A 136 16.60 6.69 -10.89
C GLU A 136 16.47 8.21 -11.08
N ASN A 137 16.32 8.66 -12.33
CA ASN A 137 16.19 10.07 -12.70
C ASN A 137 14.75 10.49 -12.99
N ALA A 138 13.76 9.68 -12.62
CA ALA A 138 12.36 10.02 -12.84
C ALA A 138 11.99 11.30 -12.08
N LYS A 139 11.26 12.20 -12.77
CA LYS A 139 10.73 13.41 -12.14
C LYS A 139 9.51 13.01 -11.29
N ILE A 140 9.74 12.86 -9.99
CA ILE A 140 8.69 12.53 -9.01
C ILE A 140 8.02 13.82 -8.54
N ASP A 141 6.70 13.77 -8.35
CA ASP A 141 5.95 14.85 -7.72
C ASP A 141 6.50 15.11 -6.29
N PRO A 142 6.86 16.37 -5.95
CA PRO A 142 7.44 16.70 -4.65
C PRO A 142 6.59 16.25 -3.45
N ASP A 143 5.26 16.27 -3.58
CA ASP A 143 4.36 15.86 -2.50
C ASP A 143 4.50 14.36 -2.22
N LEU A 144 4.65 13.54 -3.27
CA LEU A 144 4.85 12.10 -3.12
C LEU A 144 6.28 11.78 -2.68
N LYS A 145 7.25 12.53 -3.16
CA LYS A 145 8.67 12.34 -2.83
C LYS A 145 8.91 12.38 -1.32
N GLN A 146 8.24 13.28 -0.59
CA GLN A 146 8.36 13.32 0.87
C GLN A 146 7.98 12.00 1.54
N TYR A 147 6.90 11.35 1.08
CA TYR A 147 6.47 10.05 1.61
C TYR A 147 7.39 8.92 1.19
N MET A 148 7.88 8.95 -0.06
CA MET A 148 8.84 7.98 -0.56
C MET A 148 10.15 8.03 0.23
N ASP A 149 10.71 9.23 0.42
CA ASP A 149 11.94 9.44 1.17
C ASP A 149 11.78 8.99 2.63
N ARG A 150 10.60 9.19 3.24
CA ARG A 150 10.30 8.69 4.59
C ARG A 150 10.23 7.16 4.62
N ALA A 151 9.59 6.52 3.65
CA ALA A 151 9.53 5.06 3.57
C ALA A 151 10.93 4.45 3.31
N ASP A 152 11.81 5.20 2.64
CA ASP A 152 13.20 4.83 2.37
C ASP A 152 14.14 5.12 3.54
N SER A 153 13.80 6.05 4.44
CA SER A 153 14.63 6.49 5.56
C SER A 153 14.93 5.36 6.58
N PRO A 154 16.21 5.17 6.98
CA PRO A 154 16.60 4.23 8.03
C PRO A 154 15.93 4.47 9.39
N GLU A 155 15.54 5.71 9.70
CA GLU A 155 15.03 6.11 11.02
C GLU A 155 13.63 5.57 11.33
N VAL A 156 12.81 5.35 10.29
CA VAL A 156 11.50 4.69 10.44
C VAL A 156 11.68 3.26 10.97
N PHE A 157 12.83 2.65 10.74
CA PHE A 157 13.16 1.30 11.18
C PHE A 157 13.75 1.25 12.60
N ALA A 158 14.33 2.36 13.10
CA ALA A 158 14.93 2.43 14.43
C ALA A 158 13.91 2.77 15.54
N ALA A 159 12.88 3.56 15.24
CA ALA A 159 11.90 4.03 16.23
C ALA A 159 10.90 2.97 16.74
N VAL A 160 10.91 1.76 16.18
CA VAL A 160 10.03 0.64 16.59
C VAL A 160 10.71 -0.22 17.67
N ASP A 161 12.05 -0.26 17.72
CA ASP A 161 12.80 -1.03 18.72
C ASP A 161 12.74 -0.40 20.12
N GLU A 162 12.70 0.93 20.22
CA GLU A 162 12.73 1.63 21.53
C GLU A 162 11.39 1.62 22.28
N ARG A 163 10.27 1.29 21.63
CA ARG A 163 8.96 1.18 22.31
C ARG A 163 8.61 -0.23 22.77
N SER A 164 9.48 -1.20 22.50
CA SER A 164 9.30 -2.61 22.90
C SER A 164 10.10 -2.97 24.15
N THR A 165 10.80 -2.01 24.77
CA THR A 165 11.63 -2.17 25.96
C THR A 165 11.22 -1.29 27.14
N GLY A 166 10.05 -0.64 27.07
CA GLY A 166 9.48 0.19 28.14
C GLY A 166 8.32 -0.48 28.86
#